data_AF-A0A7Z9WXX5-F1
#
_entry.id   AF-A0A7Z9WXX5-F1
#
_cell.length_a   1.000
_cell.length_b   1.000
_cell.length_c   1.000
_cell.angle_alpha   90.00
_cell.angle_beta   90.00
_cell.angle_gamma   90.00
#
_symmetry.space_group_name_H-M   'P 1'
#
loop_
_entity.id
_entity.type
_entity.pdbx_description
1 polymer ?
#
loop_
_entity_poly.entity_id
_entity_poly.type
_entity_poly.pdbx_seq_one_letter_code
_entity_poly.pdbx_strand_id
1 'polypeptide(L)'
;MYTVNAYAQPSPNLSPANLDIFLEGDLNFETSFVGSINSNTHMAGLGPVQNHVNCDACHPRDGRASLPYVPHVNFDDTMFEDKNGFRKLRHSGVFLRISIENEQTRNAPKSADNYWGSPVPVPNFSDQLFHRASISGIRPIEDGFRAGQADVWIKYKTKTIRYPDGNTVELSRPYLFMDNPYDDPDDPMVFNDRAFSKDSKSALFQDDVKTGIRIGMPMIGLGLLSAINEADILALADPDDADGDGISGKPNWVYDQEKAKYCKPLNLCDQEQYKPVSLGRYGWKASTPTVAHQGLGAMRGDMGVTNPLFPMESIAGTDLMRAYKAKNPNFKTYCDNNKTDADEEISKSIVFYSETLAVPQRRDVNDAEVKRGGALFSAIGCV
;
A
#
# COMPACT_ATOMS: atom_id res chain seq x y z
N MET A 1 -7.98 14.30 -28.88
CA MET A 1 -7.72 15.31 -27.84
C MET A 1 -7.02 14.61 -26.70
N TYR A 2 -5.74 14.92 -26.43
CA TYR A 2 -5.04 14.43 -25.25
C TYR A 2 -5.62 15.18 -24.05
N THR A 3 -6.52 14.56 -23.30
CA THR A 3 -7.01 15.18 -22.07
C THR A 3 -6.10 14.73 -20.94
N VAL A 4 -5.64 15.69 -20.14
CA VAL A 4 -4.84 15.48 -18.93
C VAL A 4 -5.55 14.61 -17.88
N ASN A 5 -6.84 14.32 -18.09
CA ASN A 5 -7.74 13.62 -17.16
C ASN A 5 -8.23 12.27 -17.73
N ALA A 6 -7.49 11.65 -18.65
CA ALA A 6 -7.89 10.38 -19.28
C ALA A 6 -8.09 9.22 -18.28
N TYR A 7 -7.50 9.31 -17.08
CA TYR A 7 -7.59 8.31 -16.02
C TYR A 7 -8.55 8.70 -14.87
N ALA A 8 -9.11 9.92 -14.91
CA ALA A 8 -9.97 10.49 -13.86
C ALA A 8 -11.44 10.56 -14.31
N GLN A 9 -11.88 9.62 -15.16
CA GLN A 9 -13.24 9.66 -15.73
C GLN A 9 -14.19 8.78 -14.90
N PRO A 10 -15.41 9.26 -14.60
CA PRO A 10 -16.42 8.43 -13.95
C PRO A 10 -16.93 7.34 -14.89
N SER A 11 -17.46 6.26 -14.31
CA SER A 11 -18.18 5.24 -15.06
C SER A 11 -19.36 5.88 -15.82
N PRO A 12 -19.59 5.49 -17.09
CA PRO A 12 -20.53 6.21 -17.97
C PRO A 12 -22.01 6.03 -17.58
N ASN A 13 -22.32 5.12 -16.66
CA ASN A 13 -23.67 4.76 -16.22
C ASN A 13 -24.05 5.33 -14.85
N LEU A 14 -23.27 6.27 -14.29
CA LEU A 14 -23.63 6.91 -13.02
C LEU A 14 -24.86 7.82 -13.20
N SER A 15 -25.78 7.75 -12.23
CA SER A 15 -26.86 8.74 -12.09
C SER A 15 -26.28 10.11 -11.69
N PRO A 16 -27.02 11.21 -11.84
CA PRO A 16 -26.56 12.52 -11.36
C PRO A 16 -26.15 12.53 -9.89
N ALA A 17 -26.94 11.91 -9.01
CA ALA A 17 -26.63 11.82 -7.58
C ALA A 17 -25.36 10.98 -7.31
N ASN A 18 -25.14 9.90 -8.08
CA ASN A 18 -23.92 9.10 -7.95
C ASN A 18 -22.69 9.82 -8.52
N LEU A 19 -22.86 10.67 -9.53
CA LEU A 19 -21.79 11.52 -10.04
C LEU A 19 -21.33 12.52 -8.98
N ASP A 20 -22.24 13.08 -8.19
CA ASP A 20 -21.87 13.98 -7.08
C ASP A 20 -21.00 13.25 -6.04
N ILE A 21 -21.34 12.02 -5.66
CA ILE A 21 -20.53 11.18 -4.75
C ILE A 21 -19.17 10.85 -5.37
N PHE A 22 -19.11 10.57 -6.67
CA PHE A 22 -17.85 10.34 -7.38
C PHE A 22 -16.93 11.57 -7.31
N LEU A 23 -17.47 12.76 -7.60
CA LEU A 23 -16.70 14.01 -7.57
C LEU A 23 -16.23 14.37 -6.16
N GLU A 24 -17.04 14.10 -5.14
CA GLU A 24 -16.64 14.24 -3.75
C GLU A 24 -15.53 13.24 -3.38
N GLY A 25 -15.64 11.99 -3.83
CA GLY A 25 -14.62 10.98 -3.63
C GLY A 25 -13.29 11.34 -4.30
N ASP A 26 -13.32 11.88 -5.53
CA ASP A 26 -12.15 12.42 -6.25
C ASP A 26 -11.47 13.54 -5.44
N LEU A 27 -12.26 14.53 -4.99
CA LEU A 27 -11.77 15.60 -4.13
C LEU A 27 -11.13 15.06 -2.84
N ASN A 28 -11.80 14.13 -2.16
CA ASN A 28 -11.29 13.53 -0.93
C ASN A 28 -10.04 12.65 -1.16
N PHE A 29 -9.91 12.04 -2.35
CA PHE A 29 -8.75 11.26 -2.74
C PHE A 29 -7.48 12.13 -2.88
N GLU A 30 -7.64 13.34 -3.42
CA GLU A 30 -6.56 14.32 -3.60
C GLU A 30 -6.29 15.18 -2.35
N THR A 31 -7.26 15.31 -1.45
CA THR A 31 -7.14 16.20 -0.29
C THR A 31 -6.23 15.64 0.80
N SER A 32 -5.33 16.50 1.32
CA SER A 32 -4.42 16.13 2.40
C SER A 32 -5.10 16.09 3.77
N PHE A 33 -4.91 14.97 4.46
CA PHE A 33 -5.11 14.83 5.89
C PHE A 33 -4.13 15.71 6.67
N VAL A 34 -4.57 16.25 7.81
CA VAL A 34 -3.82 17.21 8.62
C VAL A 34 -3.64 16.65 10.03
N GLY A 35 -2.39 16.56 10.50
CA GLY A 35 -2.01 15.97 11.80
C GLY A 35 -2.41 16.75 13.05
N SER A 36 -3.46 17.57 13.00
CA SER A 36 -4.00 18.28 14.16
C SER A 36 -5.29 17.62 14.64
N ILE A 37 -5.21 16.90 15.75
CA ILE A 37 -6.39 16.33 16.46
C ILE A 37 -7.32 17.41 17.05
N ASN A 38 -6.90 18.69 17.05
CA ASN A 38 -7.69 19.83 17.48
C ASN A 38 -8.30 20.61 16.30
N SER A 39 -8.09 20.16 15.06
CA SER A 39 -8.72 20.75 13.89
C SER A 39 -10.17 20.29 13.78
N ASN A 40 -11.07 21.20 13.43
CA ASN A 40 -12.48 20.88 13.12
C ASN A 40 -12.70 20.59 11.61
N THR A 41 -11.61 20.41 10.85
CA THR A 41 -11.69 20.05 9.42
C THR A 41 -12.12 18.59 9.28
N HIS A 42 -12.89 18.28 8.22
CA HIS A 42 -13.23 16.89 7.87
C HIS A 42 -11.97 16.01 7.64
N MET A 43 -10.84 16.62 7.27
CA MET A 43 -9.54 15.97 7.07
C MET A 43 -8.63 16.03 8.30
N ALA A 44 -9.21 16.22 9.48
CA ALA A 44 -8.46 16.27 10.74
C ALA A 44 -8.11 14.85 11.21
N GLY A 45 -6.83 14.62 11.43
CA GLY A 45 -6.32 13.29 11.72
C GLY A 45 -5.33 12.86 10.65
N LEU A 46 -4.20 12.30 11.05
CA LEU A 46 -3.14 11.76 10.19
C LEU A 46 -2.33 10.70 10.97
N GLY A 47 -2.92 10.19 12.06
CA GLY A 47 -2.28 9.27 12.98
C GLY A 47 -0.99 9.80 13.63
N PRO A 48 -0.28 8.91 14.35
CA PRO A 48 1.02 9.18 14.96
C PRO A 48 2.19 8.99 13.99
N VAL A 49 1.98 8.28 12.87
CA VAL A 49 2.98 7.97 11.85
C VAL A 49 2.34 7.93 10.47
N GLN A 50 3.07 8.34 9.42
CA GLN A 50 2.58 8.26 8.05
C GLN A 50 3.69 8.06 7.01
N ASN A 51 3.35 7.48 5.85
CA ASN A 51 4.19 7.59 4.64
C ASN A 51 3.71 8.68 3.68
N HIS A 52 2.41 9.00 3.70
CA HIS A 52 1.76 9.97 2.83
C HIS A 52 0.55 10.60 3.53
N VAL A 53 0.07 11.71 3.00
CA VAL A 53 -1.02 12.49 3.62
C VAL A 53 -2.31 12.52 2.78
N ASN A 54 -2.28 11.97 1.57
CA ASN A 54 -3.44 11.77 0.69
C ASN A 54 -3.21 10.53 -0.19
N CYS A 55 -4.25 10.12 -0.91
CA CYS A 55 -4.19 8.93 -1.75
C CYS A 55 -3.41 9.21 -3.05
N ASP A 56 -3.57 10.40 -3.63
CA ASP A 56 -2.87 10.83 -4.86
C ASP A 56 -1.34 10.74 -4.76
N ALA A 57 -0.74 10.98 -3.59
CA ALA A 57 0.71 10.88 -3.46
C ALA A 57 1.26 9.44 -3.64
N CYS A 58 0.43 8.42 -3.43
CA CYS A 58 0.71 7.02 -3.79
C CYS A 58 0.21 6.66 -5.20
N HIS A 59 -0.85 7.32 -5.65
CA HIS A 59 -1.59 7.03 -6.88
C HIS A 59 -1.70 8.29 -7.77
N PRO A 60 -0.56 8.85 -8.25
CA PRO A 60 -0.57 10.15 -8.89
C PRO A 60 -1.44 10.13 -10.14
N ARG A 61 -2.47 10.97 -10.17
CA ARG A 61 -3.49 11.02 -11.24
C ARG A 61 -4.11 9.65 -11.50
N ASP A 62 -4.48 8.95 -10.44
CA ASP A 62 -5.05 7.59 -10.44
C ASP A 62 -4.13 6.51 -11.01
N GLY A 63 -2.88 6.89 -11.28
CA GLY A 63 -1.90 6.09 -11.95
C GLY A 63 -1.03 5.29 -10.99
N ARG A 64 -0.05 4.63 -11.58
CA ARG A 64 1.04 4.03 -10.84
C ARG A 64 2.07 5.11 -10.53
N ALA A 65 2.48 5.23 -9.27
CA ALA A 65 3.60 6.10 -8.93
C ALA A 65 4.87 5.70 -9.70
N SER A 66 5.73 6.68 -9.99
CA SER A 66 7.07 6.37 -10.49
C SER A 66 7.92 5.80 -9.37
N LEU A 67 8.79 4.85 -9.72
CA LEU A 67 9.95 4.59 -8.88
C LEU A 67 10.81 5.87 -8.84
N PRO A 68 11.52 6.14 -7.73
CA PRO A 68 12.47 7.25 -7.69
C PRO A 68 13.43 7.11 -8.88
N TYR A 69 13.32 8.00 -9.86
CA TYR A 69 14.14 7.96 -11.08
C TYR A 69 15.48 8.59 -10.73
N VAL A 70 16.54 7.78 -10.68
CA VAL A 70 17.92 8.24 -10.46
C VAL A 70 18.63 8.29 -11.80
N PRO A 71 18.45 9.37 -12.56
CA PRO A 71 19.59 9.95 -13.27
C PRO A 71 19.48 11.47 -13.50
N HIS A 72 20.54 12.19 -13.12
CA HIS A 72 21.01 13.46 -13.71
C HIS A 72 20.00 14.60 -13.99
N VAL A 73 18.88 14.68 -13.27
CA VAL A 73 18.04 15.88 -13.30
C VAL A 73 18.50 16.87 -12.23
N ASN A 74 18.77 18.10 -12.67
CA ASN A 74 19.19 19.28 -11.90
C ASN A 74 18.11 19.77 -10.89
N PHE A 75 17.61 18.88 -10.04
CA PHE A 75 17.25 19.29 -8.69
C PHE A 75 18.50 19.09 -7.85
N ASP A 76 18.83 20.08 -7.02
CA ASP A 76 19.97 20.06 -6.11
C ASP A 76 19.73 19.04 -4.98
N ASP A 77 19.62 17.77 -5.35
CA ASP A 77 19.30 16.60 -4.52
C ASP A 77 20.59 15.91 -4.06
N THR A 78 21.74 16.59 -4.23
CA THR A 78 23.05 16.17 -3.70
C THR A 78 23.08 16.15 -2.17
N MET A 79 22.07 16.75 -1.51
CA MET A 79 21.89 16.73 -0.05
C MET A 79 21.54 15.35 0.53
N PHE A 80 21.12 14.38 -0.28
CA PHE A 80 20.67 13.06 0.21
C PHE A 80 21.38 11.88 -0.46
N GLU A 81 22.46 12.13 -1.20
CA GLU A 81 23.35 11.08 -1.70
C GLU A 81 24.45 10.83 -0.67
N ASP A 82 24.47 9.63 -0.08
CA ASP A 82 25.58 9.24 0.78
C ASP A 82 26.86 9.05 -0.06
N LYS A 83 28.02 8.91 0.61
CA LYS A 83 29.30 8.69 -0.07
C LYS A 83 29.36 7.39 -0.89
N ASN A 84 28.35 6.53 -0.81
CA ASN A 84 28.26 5.23 -1.47
C ASN A 84 27.19 5.20 -2.58
N GLY A 85 26.56 6.33 -2.92
CA GLY A 85 25.55 6.44 -3.98
C GLY A 85 24.16 5.91 -3.60
N PHE A 86 23.85 5.84 -2.30
CA PHE A 86 22.50 5.61 -1.79
C PHE A 86 21.74 6.93 -1.67
N ARG A 87 20.44 6.90 -1.95
CA ARG A 87 19.53 8.04 -1.80
C ARG A 87 18.45 7.77 -0.78
N LYS A 88 18.20 8.71 0.13
CA LYS A 88 17.15 8.58 1.14
C LYS A 88 15.76 8.66 0.48
N LEU A 89 14.90 7.68 0.76
CA LEU A 89 13.57 7.51 0.16
C LEU A 89 12.54 8.43 0.84
N ARG A 90 12.69 9.76 0.71
CA ARG A 90 11.80 10.75 1.35
C ARG A 90 10.59 11.16 0.50
N HIS A 91 10.70 11.15 -0.83
CA HIS A 91 9.66 11.62 -1.75
C HIS A 91 9.44 10.62 -2.90
N SER A 92 8.56 9.65 -2.70
CA SER A 92 8.19 8.69 -3.75
C SER A 92 6.78 8.15 -3.52
N GLY A 93 6.21 7.38 -4.45
CA GLY A 93 5.05 6.53 -4.11
C GLY A 93 5.47 5.15 -3.58
N VAL A 94 6.73 5.01 -3.14
CA VAL A 94 7.33 3.76 -2.69
C VAL A 94 7.46 3.74 -1.17
N PHE A 95 7.08 2.62 -0.56
CA PHE A 95 7.20 2.35 0.87
C PHE A 95 7.37 0.85 1.12
N LEU A 96 7.64 0.46 2.37
CA LEU A 96 7.98 -0.92 2.72
C LEU A 96 6.93 -1.56 3.63
N ARG A 97 6.41 -2.70 3.21
CA ARG A 97 5.77 -3.65 4.14
C ARG A 97 6.85 -4.44 4.85
N ILE A 98 6.62 -4.70 6.13
CA ILE A 98 7.52 -5.48 6.99
C ILE A 98 6.70 -6.57 7.67
N SER A 99 7.26 -7.75 7.89
CA SER A 99 6.56 -8.80 8.62
C SER A 99 7.53 -9.85 9.11
N ILE A 100 7.14 -10.60 10.14
CA ILE A 100 7.88 -11.79 10.57
C ILE A 100 7.55 -12.96 9.65
N GLU A 101 8.59 -13.59 9.12
CA GLU A 101 8.54 -14.86 8.39
C GLU A 101 9.63 -15.82 8.87
N ASN A 102 9.22 -16.84 9.62
CA ASN A 102 10.07 -17.93 10.08
C ASN A 102 9.47 -19.29 9.70
N GLU A 103 10.07 -20.40 10.16
CA GLU A 103 9.56 -21.75 9.84
C GLU A 103 8.14 -21.97 10.38
N GLN A 104 7.82 -21.44 11.56
CA GLN A 104 6.50 -21.57 12.16
C GLN A 104 5.44 -20.82 11.35
N THR A 105 5.70 -19.56 10.98
CA THR A 105 4.72 -18.76 10.22
C THR A 105 4.53 -19.28 8.79
N ARG A 106 5.58 -19.83 8.15
CA ARG A 106 5.50 -20.39 6.79
C ARG A 106 4.68 -21.67 6.71
N ASN A 107 4.76 -22.50 7.75
CA ASN A 107 4.10 -23.80 7.78
C ASN A 107 2.78 -23.81 8.57
N ALA A 108 2.41 -22.68 9.18
CA ALA A 108 1.18 -22.58 9.94
C ALA A 108 -0.04 -22.71 9.02
N PRO A 109 -1.00 -23.61 9.30
CA PRO A 109 -2.25 -23.65 8.57
C PRO A 109 -3.03 -22.34 8.79
N LYS A 110 -3.70 -21.86 7.74
CA LYS A 110 -4.58 -20.69 7.83
C LYS A 110 -5.73 -21.01 8.78
N SER A 111 -5.89 -20.21 9.83
CA SER A 111 -6.88 -20.41 10.90
C SER A 111 -7.35 -19.07 11.49
N ALA A 112 -8.35 -19.09 12.37
CA ALA A 112 -8.78 -17.89 13.06
C ALA A 112 -7.66 -17.27 13.92
N ASP A 113 -6.81 -18.11 14.54
CA ASP A 113 -5.74 -17.70 15.45
C ASP A 113 -4.65 -16.86 14.75
N ASN A 114 -4.43 -17.08 13.45
CA ASN A 114 -3.47 -16.34 12.64
C ASN A 114 -4.13 -15.47 11.57
N TYR A 115 -5.42 -15.16 11.73
CA TYR A 115 -6.18 -14.34 10.78
C TYR A 115 -6.01 -14.85 9.34
N TRP A 116 -6.16 -16.16 9.16
CA TRP A 116 -6.01 -16.88 7.90
C TRP A 116 -4.71 -16.59 7.15
N GLY A 117 -3.61 -16.50 7.89
CA GLY A 117 -2.28 -16.26 7.34
C GLY A 117 -2.01 -14.80 7.00
N SER A 118 -2.62 -13.88 7.75
CA SER A 118 -2.26 -12.46 7.66
C SER A 118 -0.79 -12.25 8.06
N PRO A 119 -0.11 -11.21 7.52
CA PRO A 119 1.27 -10.90 7.91
C PRO A 119 1.40 -10.75 9.42
N VAL A 120 2.43 -11.39 10.00
CA VAL A 120 2.75 -11.23 11.42
C VAL A 120 3.49 -9.90 11.61
N PRO A 121 2.98 -8.96 12.42
CA PRO A 121 3.63 -7.67 12.64
C PRO A 121 5.03 -7.83 13.25
N VAL A 122 5.95 -6.95 12.85
CA VAL A 122 7.26 -6.86 13.51
C VAL A 122 7.07 -6.30 14.93
N PRO A 123 7.60 -6.93 16.00
CA PRO A 123 7.45 -6.45 17.36
C PRO A 123 7.89 -5.00 17.52
N ASN A 124 7.14 -4.21 18.28
CA ASN A 124 7.38 -2.77 18.44
C ASN A 124 7.29 -1.95 17.12
N PHE A 125 6.89 -2.54 15.99
CA PHE A 125 6.55 -1.82 14.76
C PHE A 125 5.11 -2.17 14.35
N SER A 126 4.90 -2.61 13.11
CA SER A 126 3.62 -3.10 12.60
C SER A 126 3.90 -4.06 11.42
N ASP A 127 2.91 -4.29 10.55
CA ASP A 127 3.13 -4.93 9.25
C ASP A 127 3.51 -3.93 8.12
N GLN A 128 3.61 -2.65 8.47
CA GLN A 128 4.09 -1.54 7.65
C GLN A 128 5.28 -0.84 8.34
N LEU A 129 6.26 -0.42 7.55
CA LEU A 129 7.23 0.57 7.97
C LEU A 129 6.78 1.99 7.57
N PHE A 130 6.52 2.84 8.57
CA PHE A 130 6.20 4.26 8.38
C PHE A 130 7.48 5.11 8.42
N HIS A 131 8.26 5.05 7.36
CA HIS A 131 9.61 5.62 7.28
C HIS A 131 9.68 7.15 7.04
N ARG A 132 8.55 7.82 6.83
CA ARG A 132 8.57 9.23 6.39
C ARG A 132 8.26 10.27 7.45
N ALA A 133 7.40 9.96 8.40
CA ALA A 133 7.06 10.90 9.45
C ALA A 133 6.51 10.19 10.68
N SER A 134 6.91 10.71 11.84
CA SER A 134 6.20 10.57 13.12
C SER A 134 5.67 11.95 13.53
N ILE A 135 4.37 12.03 13.79
CA ILE A 135 3.72 13.28 14.22
C ILE A 135 4.06 13.56 15.70
N SER A 136 3.99 14.84 16.09
CA SER A 136 4.27 15.34 17.44
C SER A 136 5.74 15.28 17.91
N GLY A 137 6.70 15.25 16.99
CA GLY A 137 8.13 15.40 17.32
C GLY A 137 8.61 14.33 18.29
N ILE A 138 8.04 13.11 18.17
CA ILE A 138 8.46 11.95 18.96
C ILE A 138 9.89 11.58 18.59
N ARG A 139 10.19 11.65 17.29
CA ARG A 139 11.55 11.73 16.79
C ARG A 139 11.92 13.17 16.41
N PRO A 140 13.22 13.53 16.44
CA PRO A 140 13.69 14.84 16.01
C PRO A 140 13.26 15.17 14.58
N ILE A 141 13.20 16.47 14.28
CA ILE A 141 13.14 16.94 12.90
C ILE A 141 14.55 16.80 12.32
N GLU A 142 14.64 16.17 11.16
CA GLU A 142 15.86 15.96 10.39
C GLU A 142 15.75 16.76 9.08
N ASP A 143 16.60 17.77 8.89
CA ASP A 143 16.61 18.63 7.68
C ASP A 143 15.29 19.33 7.35
N GLY A 144 14.50 19.68 8.38
CA GLY A 144 13.18 20.27 8.19
C GLY A 144 12.06 19.24 7.92
N PHE A 145 12.38 17.95 7.89
CA PHE A 145 11.41 16.85 7.76
C PHE A 145 11.26 16.07 9.08
N ARG A 146 10.08 15.52 9.34
CA ARG A 146 9.86 14.68 10.53
C ARG A 146 10.47 13.30 10.29
N ALA A 147 11.20 12.74 11.25
CA ALA A 147 11.74 11.39 11.10
C ALA A 147 10.64 10.31 11.27
N GLY A 148 10.67 9.27 10.43
CA GLY A 148 9.78 8.11 10.51
C GLY A 148 10.27 7.02 11.46
N GLN A 149 9.77 5.79 11.36
CA GLN A 149 10.15 4.66 12.22
C GLN A 149 11.57 4.14 11.96
N ALA A 150 12.07 4.30 10.75
CA ALA A 150 13.44 4.03 10.33
C ALA A 150 13.71 4.86 9.08
N ASP A 151 14.97 5.04 8.76
CA ASP A 151 15.39 5.63 7.50
C ASP A 151 15.47 4.55 6.42
N VAL A 152 15.07 4.90 5.20
CA VAL A 152 15.07 3.98 4.05
C VAL A 152 15.89 4.61 2.95
N TRP A 153 16.82 3.85 2.40
CA TRP A 153 17.71 4.26 1.33
C TRP A 153 17.54 3.37 0.11
N ILE A 154 17.72 3.93 -1.08
CA ILE A 154 17.63 3.21 -2.35
C ILE A 154 18.87 3.46 -3.20
N LYS A 155 19.36 2.40 -3.83
CA LYS A 155 20.40 2.44 -4.87
C LYS A 155 20.00 1.51 -6.01
N TYR A 156 20.25 1.91 -7.25
CA TYR A 156 19.99 1.04 -8.39
C TYR A 156 21.25 0.32 -8.85
N LYS A 157 21.13 -0.97 -9.16
CA LYS A 157 22.16 -1.75 -9.84
C LYS A 157 21.66 -2.10 -11.24
N THR A 158 22.45 -1.84 -12.26
CA THR A 158 22.08 -2.20 -13.62
C THR A 158 22.53 -3.62 -13.98
N LYS A 159 21.77 -4.26 -14.86
CA LYS A 159 22.11 -5.57 -15.44
C LYS A 159 21.72 -5.55 -16.91
N THR A 160 22.70 -5.78 -17.79
CA THR A 160 22.43 -5.98 -19.22
C THR A 160 21.87 -7.37 -19.46
N ILE A 161 20.75 -7.45 -20.18
CA ILE A 161 20.20 -8.67 -20.74
C ILE A 161 20.37 -8.62 -22.25
N ARG A 162 20.75 -9.75 -22.84
CA ARG A 162 20.81 -9.96 -24.28
C ARG A 162 19.72 -10.93 -24.70
N TYR A 163 18.90 -10.53 -25.66
CA TYR A 163 17.88 -11.38 -26.27
C TYR A 163 18.49 -12.32 -27.31
N PRO A 164 17.79 -13.41 -27.71
CA PRO A 164 18.27 -14.36 -28.71
C PRO A 164 18.57 -13.74 -30.09
N ASP A 165 17.91 -12.62 -30.43
CA ASP A 165 18.14 -11.86 -31.66
C ASP A 165 19.40 -10.97 -31.64
N GLY A 166 20.11 -10.96 -30.51
CA GLY A 166 21.32 -10.17 -30.29
C GLY A 166 21.08 -8.78 -29.71
N ASN A 167 19.82 -8.31 -29.62
CA ASN A 167 19.47 -7.04 -29.01
C ASN A 167 19.74 -7.05 -27.51
N THR A 168 20.09 -5.91 -26.95
CA THR A 168 20.38 -5.77 -25.51
C THR A 168 19.50 -4.71 -24.87
N VAL A 169 19.06 -4.99 -23.65
CA VAL A 169 18.41 -4.01 -22.77
C VAL A 169 19.16 -3.94 -21.45
N GLU A 170 19.25 -2.75 -20.88
CA GLU A 170 19.75 -2.56 -19.52
C GLU A 170 18.55 -2.53 -18.55
N LEU A 171 18.54 -3.46 -17.61
CA LEU A 171 17.56 -3.49 -16.53
C LEU A 171 18.11 -2.79 -15.30
N SER A 172 17.29 -2.00 -14.63
CA SER A 172 17.62 -1.37 -13.35
C SER A 172 16.95 -2.11 -12.20
N ARG A 173 17.74 -2.56 -11.21
CA ARG A 173 17.25 -3.26 -10.01
C ARG A 173 17.40 -2.35 -8.79
N PRO A 174 16.31 -2.01 -8.08
CA PRO A 174 16.40 -1.28 -6.82
C PRO A 174 17.01 -2.18 -5.74
N TYR A 175 17.91 -1.61 -4.96
CA TYR A 175 18.50 -2.17 -3.76
C TYR A 175 18.15 -1.23 -2.62
N LEU A 176 17.39 -1.73 -1.65
CA LEU A 176 16.97 -0.95 -0.51
C LEU A 176 17.80 -1.28 0.71
N PHE A 177 17.95 -0.28 1.55
CA PHE A 177 18.59 -0.39 2.83
C PHE A 177 17.80 0.36 3.89
N MET A 178 17.87 -0.09 5.14
CA MET A 178 17.21 0.56 6.27
C MET A 178 18.24 0.82 7.37
N ASP A 179 18.20 1.97 8.00
CA ASP A 179 19.01 2.31 9.17
C ASP A 179 18.21 3.19 10.13
N ASN A 180 18.86 3.61 11.22
CA ASN A 180 18.28 4.52 12.20
C ASN A 180 16.86 4.14 12.68
N PRO A 181 16.62 2.87 13.07
CA PRO A 181 15.33 2.47 13.59
C PRO A 181 15.08 3.14 14.92
N TYR A 182 13.83 3.52 15.18
CA TYR A 182 13.50 4.35 16.35
C TYR A 182 13.71 3.64 17.70
N ASP A 183 13.75 2.31 17.71
CA ASP A 183 13.98 1.48 18.90
C ASP A 183 15.48 1.19 19.15
N ASP A 184 16.35 1.55 18.21
CA ASP A 184 17.81 1.49 18.34
C ASP A 184 18.46 2.60 17.46
N PRO A 185 18.23 3.89 17.79
CA PRO A 185 18.57 5.00 16.89
C PRO A 185 20.09 5.21 16.75
N ASP A 186 20.50 5.68 15.59
CA ASP A 186 21.85 6.15 15.29
C ASP A 186 21.82 7.55 14.64
N ASP A 187 22.89 7.97 13.97
CA ASP A 187 22.94 9.28 13.32
C ASP A 187 22.07 9.28 12.05
N PRO A 188 20.95 10.02 12.00
CA PRO A 188 20.03 10.04 10.85
C PRO A 188 20.60 10.63 9.56
N MET A 189 21.71 11.35 9.67
CA MET A 189 22.34 12.07 8.55
C MET A 189 23.40 11.23 7.85
N VAL A 190 23.79 10.11 8.43
CA VAL A 190 24.89 9.27 7.95
C VAL A 190 24.37 7.86 7.74
N PHE A 191 24.43 7.40 6.49
CA PHE A 191 24.21 5.99 6.18
C PHE A 191 25.16 5.14 7.03
N ASN A 192 24.58 4.28 7.88
CA ASN A 192 25.33 3.33 8.69
C ASN A 192 24.85 1.93 8.36
N ASP A 193 25.76 1.02 8.04
CA ASP A 193 25.43 -0.36 7.67
C ASP A 193 25.03 -1.25 8.88
N ARG A 194 24.20 -0.73 9.78
CA ARG A 194 23.78 -1.40 11.02
C ARG A 194 22.73 -2.48 10.79
N ALA A 195 21.97 -2.44 9.71
CA ALA A 195 21.01 -3.51 9.40
C ALA A 195 21.67 -4.89 9.23
N PHE A 196 22.98 -4.95 9.00
CA PHE A 196 23.76 -6.20 8.99
C PHE A 196 24.70 -6.34 10.19
N SER A 197 24.68 -5.39 11.12
CA SER A 197 25.45 -5.49 12.36
C SER A 197 24.73 -6.41 13.34
N LYS A 198 25.43 -7.46 13.77
CA LYS A 198 24.98 -8.35 14.86
C LYS A 198 24.75 -7.62 16.19
N ASP A 199 25.18 -6.36 16.29
CA ASP A 199 25.10 -5.55 17.49
C ASP A 199 23.80 -4.72 17.57
N SER A 200 22.99 -4.65 16.50
CA SER A 200 21.73 -3.91 16.59
C SER A 200 20.72 -4.63 17.48
N LYS A 201 20.02 -3.84 18.30
CA LYS A 201 18.96 -4.31 19.20
C LYS A 201 17.56 -4.11 18.63
N SER A 202 17.46 -3.54 17.43
CA SER A 202 16.16 -3.26 16.81
C SER A 202 15.43 -4.53 16.45
N ALA A 203 14.12 -4.56 16.72
CA ALA A 203 13.25 -5.61 16.23
C ALA A 203 13.15 -5.63 14.69
N LEU A 204 13.45 -4.52 14.02
CA LEU A 204 13.41 -4.40 12.55
C LEU A 204 14.51 -5.18 11.84
N PHE A 205 15.64 -5.44 12.52
CA PHE A 205 16.83 -6.07 11.93
C PHE A 205 17.03 -7.52 12.36
N GLN A 206 15.97 -8.17 12.89
CA GLN A 206 16.01 -9.60 13.19
C GLN A 206 15.96 -10.45 11.91
N ASP A 207 16.62 -11.61 11.91
CA ASP A 207 16.80 -12.47 10.72
C ASP A 207 15.48 -12.95 10.07
N ASP A 208 14.42 -13.03 10.87
CA ASP A 208 13.09 -13.43 10.43
C ASP A 208 12.21 -12.27 9.95
N VAL A 209 12.68 -11.03 10.02
CA VAL A 209 11.99 -9.89 9.40
C VAL A 209 12.16 -9.94 7.88
N LYS A 210 11.03 -9.84 7.17
CA LYS A 210 10.99 -9.68 5.73
C LYS A 210 10.52 -8.30 5.37
N THR A 211 11.06 -7.77 4.28
CA THR A 211 10.65 -6.50 3.71
C THR A 211 10.16 -6.68 2.27
N GLY A 212 9.12 -5.93 1.92
CA GLY A 212 8.54 -5.92 0.60
C GLY A 212 8.31 -4.51 0.09
N ILE A 213 8.89 -4.20 -1.07
CA ILE A 213 8.68 -2.92 -1.75
C ILE A 213 7.22 -2.84 -2.21
N ARG A 214 6.55 -1.74 -1.86
CA ARG A 214 5.20 -1.43 -2.32
C ARG A 214 5.22 -0.16 -3.14
N ILE A 215 4.39 -0.15 -4.16
CA ILE A 215 4.12 0.98 -5.02
C ILE A 215 2.63 0.99 -5.32
N GLY A 216 1.99 2.15 -5.23
CA GLY A 216 0.58 2.32 -5.56
C GLY A 216 0.28 1.77 -6.96
N MET A 217 -0.76 0.96 -7.07
CA MET A 217 -1.24 0.42 -8.35
C MET A 217 -2.17 1.43 -9.03
N PRO A 218 -2.38 1.36 -10.35
CA PRO A 218 -3.43 2.14 -10.99
C PRO A 218 -4.80 1.89 -10.34
N MET A 219 -5.60 2.95 -10.16
CA MET A 219 -6.92 2.90 -9.52
C MET A 219 -8.06 2.62 -10.50
N ILE A 220 -7.79 2.74 -11.81
CA ILE A 220 -8.81 2.59 -12.86
C ILE A 220 -9.42 1.18 -12.92
N GLY A 221 -10.74 1.12 -13.04
CA GLY A 221 -11.45 -0.13 -13.33
C GLY A 221 -11.57 -1.15 -12.20
N LEU A 222 -11.27 -0.76 -10.94
CA LEU A 222 -11.35 -1.69 -9.80
C LEU A 222 -12.78 -2.24 -9.58
N GLY A 223 -13.83 -1.46 -9.83
CA GLY A 223 -15.20 -1.97 -9.79
C GLY A 223 -15.52 -3.02 -10.86
N LEU A 224 -14.89 -2.94 -12.04
CA LEU A 224 -15.04 -3.98 -13.07
C LEU A 224 -14.38 -5.29 -12.64
N LEU A 225 -13.25 -5.23 -11.92
CA LEU A 225 -12.63 -6.41 -11.31
C LEU A 225 -13.51 -7.00 -10.20
N SER A 226 -14.23 -6.16 -9.43
CA SER A 226 -15.21 -6.63 -8.45
C SER A 226 -16.36 -7.40 -9.10
N ALA A 227 -16.74 -7.04 -10.32
CA ALA A 227 -17.85 -7.65 -11.04
C ALA A 227 -17.54 -9.05 -11.62
N ILE A 228 -16.28 -9.49 -11.61
CA ILE A 228 -15.91 -10.86 -12.01
C ILE A 228 -16.44 -11.84 -10.97
N ASN A 229 -17.24 -12.84 -11.39
CA ASN A 229 -17.79 -13.80 -10.43
C ASN A 229 -16.67 -14.63 -9.80
N GLU A 230 -16.83 -14.95 -8.52
CA GLU A 230 -15.87 -15.79 -7.81
C GLU A 230 -15.73 -17.18 -8.44
N ALA A 231 -16.85 -17.77 -8.89
CA ALA A 231 -16.86 -19.06 -9.54
C ALA A 231 -16.01 -19.08 -10.83
N ASP A 232 -15.99 -17.98 -11.58
CA ASP A 232 -15.20 -17.87 -12.81
C ASP A 232 -13.70 -17.88 -12.50
N ILE A 233 -13.29 -17.23 -11.40
CA ILE A 233 -11.88 -17.26 -10.94
C ILE A 233 -11.50 -18.66 -10.44
N LEU A 234 -12.38 -19.29 -9.65
CA LEU A 234 -12.12 -20.62 -9.10
C LEU A 234 -12.08 -21.70 -10.19
N ALA A 235 -12.83 -21.55 -11.28
CA ALA A 235 -12.80 -22.46 -12.42
C ALA A 235 -11.46 -22.43 -13.18
N LEU A 236 -10.66 -21.36 -13.03
CA LEU A 236 -9.33 -21.21 -13.61
C LEU A 236 -8.19 -21.63 -12.65
N ALA A 237 -8.53 -22.17 -11.48
CA ALA A 237 -7.53 -22.69 -10.56
C ALA A 237 -6.95 -24.00 -11.10
N ASP A 238 -5.66 -24.00 -11.39
CA ASP A 238 -4.90 -25.19 -11.78
C ASP A 238 -3.68 -25.37 -10.87
N PRO A 239 -3.85 -25.85 -9.63
CA PRO A 239 -2.76 -25.96 -8.67
C PRO A 239 -1.69 -27.01 -9.05
N ASP A 240 -2.05 -27.94 -9.94
CA ASP A 240 -1.25 -29.11 -10.31
C ASP A 240 -0.76 -29.06 -11.78
N ASP A 241 -0.98 -27.96 -12.49
CA ASP A 241 -0.58 -27.76 -13.90
C ASP A 241 -1.11 -28.91 -14.80
N ALA A 242 -2.41 -29.17 -14.67
CA ALA A 242 -3.10 -30.28 -15.32
C ALA A 242 -3.18 -30.12 -16.84
N ASP A 243 -3.13 -28.90 -17.36
CA ASP A 243 -3.07 -28.62 -18.80
C ASP A 243 -1.65 -28.59 -19.38
N GLY A 244 -0.62 -28.57 -18.52
CA GLY A 244 0.79 -28.65 -18.89
C GLY A 244 1.32 -27.38 -19.57
N ASP A 245 0.70 -26.23 -19.33
CA ASP A 245 1.16 -24.94 -19.84
C ASP A 245 2.31 -24.34 -18.98
N GLY A 246 2.60 -24.94 -17.83
CA GLY A 246 3.64 -24.53 -16.90
C GLY A 246 3.16 -23.54 -15.83
N ILE A 247 1.85 -23.29 -15.71
CA ILE A 247 1.23 -22.32 -14.80
C ILE A 247 0.40 -23.03 -13.72
N SER A 248 0.95 -23.10 -12.51
CA SER A 248 0.23 -23.67 -11.36
C SER A 248 -0.60 -22.64 -10.58
N GLY A 249 -1.72 -22.17 -11.13
CA GLY A 249 -2.59 -21.15 -10.54
C GLY A 249 -3.27 -21.59 -9.23
N LYS A 250 -3.12 -20.80 -8.14
CA LYS A 250 -3.69 -21.11 -6.82
C LYS A 250 -4.53 -19.96 -6.26
N PRO A 251 -5.81 -20.18 -5.91
CA PRO A 251 -6.62 -19.18 -5.23
C PRO A 251 -6.01 -18.78 -3.87
N ASN A 252 -5.94 -17.49 -3.59
CA ASN A 252 -5.49 -16.99 -2.30
C ASN A 252 -6.71 -16.61 -1.43
N TRP A 253 -6.94 -17.36 -0.36
CA TRP A 253 -7.98 -17.03 0.63
C TRP A 253 -7.41 -16.10 1.71
N VAL A 254 -8.07 -14.98 1.96
CA VAL A 254 -7.57 -13.91 2.83
C VAL A 254 -8.60 -13.55 3.89
N TYR A 255 -8.11 -13.04 5.02
CA TYR A 255 -8.99 -12.52 6.06
C TYR A 255 -9.79 -11.33 5.56
N ASP A 256 -11.08 -11.34 5.85
CA ASP A 256 -12.03 -10.34 5.41
C ASP A 256 -12.53 -9.54 6.61
N GLN A 257 -12.00 -8.32 6.74
CA GLN A 257 -12.34 -7.42 7.84
C GLN A 257 -13.79 -6.92 7.77
N GLU A 258 -14.39 -6.84 6.57
CA GLU A 258 -15.79 -6.42 6.44
C GLU A 258 -16.73 -7.50 6.98
N LYS A 259 -16.50 -8.76 6.56
CA LYS A 259 -17.19 -9.91 7.14
C LYS A 259 -16.93 -10.02 8.64
N ALA A 260 -15.69 -9.79 9.09
CA ALA A 260 -15.35 -9.83 10.52
C ALA A 260 -16.11 -8.77 11.33
N LYS A 261 -16.20 -7.54 10.82
CA LYS A 261 -16.94 -6.44 11.44
C LYS A 261 -18.43 -6.76 11.58
N TYR A 262 -18.99 -7.51 10.62
CA TYR A 262 -20.37 -7.98 10.68
C TYR A 262 -20.55 -9.18 11.63
N CYS A 263 -19.73 -10.23 11.50
CA CYS A 263 -19.95 -11.51 12.16
C CYS A 263 -19.59 -11.49 13.65
N LYS A 264 -18.55 -10.73 14.07
CA LYS A 264 -18.07 -10.69 15.46
C LYS A 264 -19.12 -10.20 16.46
N PRO A 265 -19.79 -9.05 16.28
CA PRO A 265 -20.78 -8.56 17.24
C PRO A 265 -22.03 -9.46 17.32
N LEU A 266 -22.28 -10.27 16.29
CA LEU A 266 -23.43 -11.18 16.22
C LEU A 266 -23.08 -12.62 16.64
N ASN A 267 -21.81 -12.90 16.97
CA ASN A 267 -21.28 -14.24 17.26
C ASN A 267 -21.58 -15.26 16.13
N LEU A 268 -21.40 -14.83 14.88
CA LEU A 268 -21.71 -15.61 13.68
C LEU A 268 -20.47 -16.13 12.94
N CYS A 269 -19.26 -15.76 13.34
CA CYS A 269 -18.05 -16.01 12.55
C CYS A 269 -17.70 -17.49 12.34
N ASP A 270 -18.25 -18.40 13.14
CA ASP A 270 -18.06 -19.84 12.99
C ASP A 270 -18.99 -20.46 11.93
N GLN A 271 -20.01 -19.73 11.48
CA GLN A 271 -20.88 -20.18 10.40
C GLN A 271 -20.20 -19.93 9.06
N GLU A 272 -20.16 -20.94 8.19
CA GLU A 272 -19.39 -20.88 6.93
C GLU A 272 -19.75 -19.67 6.06
N GLN A 273 -21.04 -19.27 6.03
CA GLN A 273 -21.51 -18.09 5.28
C GLN A 273 -21.00 -16.74 5.83
N TYR A 274 -20.66 -16.67 7.12
CA TYR A 274 -20.23 -15.44 7.81
C TYR A 274 -18.76 -15.50 8.24
N LYS A 275 -18.08 -16.60 7.97
CA LYS A 275 -16.65 -16.78 8.22
C LYS A 275 -15.88 -15.63 7.59
N PRO A 276 -14.99 -14.95 8.33
CA PRO A 276 -14.31 -13.73 7.86
C PRO A 276 -13.15 -14.05 6.92
N VAL A 277 -13.45 -14.79 5.86
CA VAL A 277 -12.53 -15.23 4.82
C VAL A 277 -13.21 -15.03 3.48
N SER A 278 -12.46 -14.51 2.53
CA SER A 278 -12.93 -14.26 1.17
C SER A 278 -11.80 -14.52 0.18
N LEU A 279 -12.16 -14.75 -1.08
CA LEU A 279 -11.17 -14.83 -2.16
C LEU A 279 -10.44 -13.49 -2.28
N GLY A 280 -9.12 -13.52 -2.20
CA GLY A 280 -8.28 -12.37 -2.44
C GLY A 280 -8.30 -11.98 -3.91
N ARG A 281 -8.43 -10.67 -4.17
CA ARG A 281 -8.59 -10.11 -5.52
C ARG A 281 -7.68 -8.91 -5.78
N TYR A 282 -7.40 -8.13 -4.75
CA TYR A 282 -6.70 -6.86 -4.87
C TYR A 282 -5.28 -6.89 -4.29
N GLY A 283 -4.44 -5.99 -4.80
CA GLY A 283 -3.02 -5.93 -4.51
C GLY A 283 -2.20 -6.91 -5.36
N TRP A 284 -0.89 -6.67 -5.43
CA TRP A 284 0.07 -7.50 -6.19
C TRP A 284 0.11 -9.00 -5.82
N LYS A 285 -0.47 -9.37 -4.69
CA LYS A 285 -0.50 -10.75 -4.17
C LYS A 285 -1.92 -11.24 -3.90
N ALA A 286 -2.94 -10.57 -4.44
CA ALA A 286 -4.35 -10.86 -4.15
C ALA A 286 -4.57 -10.97 -2.63
N SER A 287 -4.12 -9.96 -1.88
CA SER A 287 -4.02 -10.01 -0.42
C SER A 287 -5.25 -9.42 0.30
N THR A 288 -6.20 -8.85 -0.45
CA THR A 288 -7.43 -8.26 0.08
C THR A 288 -8.61 -8.61 -0.83
N PRO A 289 -9.82 -8.77 -0.27
CA PRO A 289 -10.95 -9.32 -1.02
C PRO A 289 -11.79 -8.30 -1.79
N THR A 290 -11.83 -7.04 -1.35
CA THR A 290 -12.73 -6.00 -1.88
C THR A 290 -11.97 -4.69 -2.10
N VAL A 291 -12.56 -3.78 -2.87
CA VAL A 291 -12.05 -2.41 -3.04
C VAL A 291 -12.05 -1.68 -1.70
N ALA A 292 -13.12 -1.82 -0.91
CA ALA A 292 -13.21 -1.22 0.42
C ALA A 292 -12.11 -1.71 1.37
N HIS A 293 -11.88 -3.01 1.47
CA HIS A 293 -10.81 -3.57 2.31
C HIS A 293 -9.44 -3.07 1.84
N GLN A 294 -9.17 -3.09 0.53
CA GLN A 294 -7.89 -2.63 -0.01
C GLN A 294 -7.65 -1.14 0.25
N GLY A 295 -8.62 -0.29 -0.10
CA GLY A 295 -8.50 1.17 0.00
C GLY A 295 -8.42 1.64 1.44
N LEU A 296 -9.38 1.23 2.28
CA LEU A 296 -9.40 1.62 3.70
C LEU A 296 -8.26 0.96 4.50
N GLY A 297 -7.81 -0.23 4.07
CA GLY A 297 -6.62 -0.87 4.61
C GLY A 297 -5.34 -0.13 4.25
N ALA A 298 -5.26 0.48 3.07
CA ALA A 298 -4.15 1.34 2.65
C ALA A 298 -4.17 2.71 3.37
N MET A 299 -5.35 3.30 3.60
CA MET A 299 -5.46 4.53 4.41
C MET A 299 -4.82 4.34 5.79
N ARG A 300 -5.19 3.28 6.50
CA ARG A 300 -4.57 2.97 7.80
C ARG A 300 -3.13 2.48 7.66
N GLY A 301 -2.94 1.51 6.77
CA GLY A 301 -1.72 0.73 6.67
C GLY A 301 -0.56 1.45 5.98
N ASP A 302 -0.81 2.43 5.13
CA ASP A 302 0.22 3.16 4.38
C ASP A 302 0.28 4.63 4.82
N MET A 303 -0.87 5.28 5.02
CA MET A 303 -0.97 6.70 5.41
C MET A 303 -1.11 6.91 6.92
N GLY A 304 -1.41 5.89 7.71
CA GLY A 304 -1.65 6.05 9.16
C GLY A 304 -3.00 6.66 9.51
N VAL A 305 -3.94 6.70 8.55
CA VAL A 305 -5.28 7.29 8.70
C VAL A 305 -6.27 6.21 9.07
N THR A 306 -6.74 6.22 10.33
CA THR A 306 -7.79 5.33 10.81
C THR A 306 -9.13 5.60 10.13
N ASN A 307 -9.99 4.59 10.07
CA ASN A 307 -11.31 4.67 9.43
C ASN A 307 -12.28 3.67 10.05
N PRO A 308 -13.60 3.72 9.76
CA PRO A 308 -14.58 2.86 10.42
C PRO A 308 -14.38 1.35 10.18
N LEU A 309 -13.67 0.93 9.13
CA LEU A 309 -13.34 -0.49 8.89
C LEU A 309 -12.08 -0.91 9.67
N PHE A 310 -11.12 0.00 9.79
CA PHE A 310 -9.87 -0.18 10.53
C PHE A 310 -9.64 0.97 11.54
N PRO A 311 -10.36 0.96 12.69
CA PRO A 311 -10.40 2.11 13.60
C PRO A 311 -9.20 2.20 14.56
N MET A 312 -8.39 1.15 14.65
CA MET A 312 -7.21 1.12 15.52
C MET A 312 -5.98 1.63 14.77
N GLU A 313 -5.07 2.32 15.44
CA GLU A 313 -3.79 2.73 14.86
C GLU A 313 -2.95 1.54 14.34
N SER A 314 -2.18 1.75 13.28
CA SER A 314 -1.25 0.71 12.74
C SER A 314 -0.18 0.32 13.75
N ILE A 315 0.26 1.27 14.57
CA ILE A 315 1.29 1.09 15.59
C ILE A 315 0.71 0.88 16.99
N ALA A 316 -0.55 0.47 17.12
CA ALA A 316 -1.18 0.24 18.40
C ALA A 316 -0.36 -0.77 19.25
N GLY A 317 -0.13 -0.44 20.52
CA GLY A 317 0.65 -1.27 21.45
C GLY A 317 2.17 -1.06 21.40
N THR A 318 2.69 -0.28 20.44
CA THR A 318 4.14 0.01 20.36
C THR A 318 4.59 1.10 21.35
N ASP A 319 5.90 1.15 21.57
CA ASP A 319 6.56 2.18 22.38
C ASP A 319 6.40 3.56 21.76
N LEU A 320 6.47 3.64 20.42
CA LEU A 320 6.22 4.88 19.69
C LEU A 320 4.80 5.41 19.93
N MET A 321 3.80 4.51 19.95
CA MET A 321 2.42 4.89 20.26
C MET A 321 2.27 5.36 21.72
N ARG A 322 2.96 4.71 22.66
CA ARG A 322 2.97 5.14 24.07
C ARG A 322 3.57 6.54 24.21
N ALA A 323 4.68 6.82 23.52
CA ALA A 323 5.31 8.14 23.49
C ALA A 323 4.40 9.20 22.84
N TYR A 324 3.70 8.85 21.76
CA TYR A 324 2.71 9.73 21.13
C TYR A 324 1.61 10.12 22.11
N LYS A 325 0.99 9.13 22.77
CA LYS A 325 -0.10 9.37 23.74
C LYS A 325 0.37 10.25 24.91
N ALA A 326 1.59 10.06 25.39
CA ALA A 326 2.16 10.87 26.47
C ALA A 326 2.34 12.34 26.08
N LYS A 327 2.72 12.62 24.82
CA LYS A 327 2.86 13.99 24.29
C LYS A 327 1.54 14.63 23.84
N ASN A 328 0.49 13.83 23.61
CA ASN A 328 -0.81 14.27 23.11
C ASN A 328 -1.94 13.79 24.05
N PRO A 329 -2.11 14.39 25.24
CA PRO A 329 -3.09 13.90 26.23
C PRO A 329 -4.54 13.93 25.72
N ASN A 330 -4.88 14.85 24.80
CA ASN A 330 -6.20 14.93 24.17
C ASN A 330 -6.49 13.77 23.20
N PHE A 331 -5.48 12.99 22.81
CA PHE A 331 -5.66 11.84 21.92
C PHE A 331 -6.61 10.80 22.50
N LYS A 332 -6.65 10.64 23.83
CA LYS A 332 -7.62 9.74 24.48
C LYS A 332 -9.06 10.16 24.15
N THR A 333 -9.37 11.44 24.30
CA THR A 333 -10.70 11.99 23.96
C THR A 333 -11.00 11.92 22.47
N TYR A 334 -9.99 12.02 21.62
CA TYR A 334 -10.12 11.81 20.18
C TYR A 334 -10.58 10.37 19.87
N CYS A 335 -9.92 9.35 20.43
CA CYS A 335 -10.29 7.94 20.22
C CYS A 335 -11.58 7.49 20.93
N ASP A 336 -11.84 7.95 22.17
CA ASP A 336 -12.96 7.47 23.01
C ASP A 336 -14.34 7.77 22.41
N ASN A 337 -14.43 8.72 21.47
CA ASN A 337 -15.67 9.07 20.79
C ASN A 337 -15.95 8.18 19.55
N ASN A 338 -15.27 7.03 19.41
CA ASN A 338 -15.26 6.20 18.19
C ASN A 338 -14.94 7.01 16.93
N LYS A 339 -14.21 8.13 17.08
CA LYS A 339 -13.78 8.93 15.95
C LYS A 339 -12.56 8.28 15.33
N THR A 340 -12.58 8.26 14.02
CA THR A 340 -11.46 7.87 13.16
C THR A 340 -11.02 9.07 12.35
N ASP A 341 -9.78 9.06 11.86
CA ASP A 341 -9.22 10.18 11.08
C ASP A 341 -10.04 10.46 9.82
N ALA A 342 -10.40 9.40 9.09
CA ALA A 342 -11.44 9.45 8.07
C ALA A 342 -12.75 8.97 8.68
N ASP A 343 -13.82 9.76 8.58
CA ASP A 343 -15.15 9.35 9.02
C ASP A 343 -15.85 8.45 7.98
N GLU A 344 -17.11 8.12 8.23
CA GLU A 344 -17.91 7.25 7.35
C GLU A 344 -18.18 7.89 5.99
N GLU A 345 -18.32 9.21 5.92
CA GLU A 345 -18.60 9.96 4.69
C GLU A 345 -17.37 9.92 3.77
N ILE A 346 -16.20 10.30 4.28
CA ILE A 346 -14.92 10.22 3.55
C ILE A 346 -14.63 8.78 3.11
N SER A 347 -14.82 7.81 4.02
CA SER A 347 -14.53 6.41 3.73
C SER A 347 -15.43 5.88 2.61
N LYS A 348 -16.73 6.21 2.63
CA LYS A 348 -17.65 5.79 1.57
C LYS A 348 -17.38 6.49 0.25
N SER A 349 -17.08 7.80 0.27
CA SER A 349 -16.84 8.55 -0.97
C SER A 349 -15.59 8.04 -1.69
N ILE A 350 -14.49 7.77 -0.97
CA ILE A 350 -13.25 7.22 -1.54
C ILE A 350 -13.45 5.81 -2.10
N VAL A 351 -14.20 4.95 -1.40
CA VAL A 351 -14.52 3.60 -1.89
C VAL A 351 -15.39 3.69 -3.13
N PHE A 352 -16.44 4.52 -3.10
CA PHE A 352 -17.34 4.71 -4.24
C PHE A 352 -16.58 5.24 -5.46
N TYR A 353 -15.72 6.24 -5.27
CA TYR A 353 -14.82 6.76 -6.31
C TYR A 353 -13.97 5.64 -6.91
N SER A 354 -13.28 4.87 -6.07
CA SER A 354 -12.42 3.76 -6.50
C SER A 354 -13.18 2.67 -7.26
N GLU A 355 -14.42 2.36 -6.85
CA GLU A 355 -15.28 1.38 -7.52
C GLU A 355 -15.84 1.89 -8.85
N THR A 356 -16.00 3.20 -9.01
CA THR A 356 -16.66 3.79 -10.17
C THR A 356 -15.72 4.57 -11.09
N LEU A 357 -14.42 4.57 -10.82
CA LEU A 357 -13.39 5.10 -11.71
C LEU A 357 -13.27 4.25 -12.98
N ALA A 358 -13.54 4.86 -14.13
CA ALA A 358 -13.62 4.17 -15.41
C ALA A 358 -12.24 3.76 -15.97
N VAL A 359 -12.25 2.74 -16.81
CA VAL A 359 -11.08 2.41 -17.65
C VAL A 359 -10.98 3.45 -18.78
N PRO A 360 -9.80 4.02 -19.05
CA PRO A 360 -9.60 4.94 -20.17
C PRO A 360 -10.01 4.29 -21.50
N GLN A 361 -10.64 5.08 -22.37
CA GLN A 361 -10.97 4.61 -23.70
C GLN A 361 -9.71 4.20 -24.48
N ARG A 362 -9.82 3.07 -25.20
CA ARG A 362 -8.76 2.60 -26.10
C ARG A 362 -8.49 3.64 -27.18
N ARG A 363 -7.22 3.95 -27.40
CA ARG A 363 -6.77 4.95 -28.39
C ARG A 363 -6.41 4.28 -29.70
N ASP A 364 -6.46 5.07 -30.77
CA ASP A 364 -5.94 4.72 -32.10
C ASP A 364 -6.39 3.35 -32.60
N VAL A 365 -7.64 2.97 -32.30
CA VAL A 365 -8.18 1.63 -32.58
C VAL A 365 -8.20 1.26 -34.05
N ASN A 366 -8.14 2.27 -34.93
CA ASN A 366 -8.11 2.10 -36.38
C ASN A 366 -6.70 2.05 -36.97
N ASP A 367 -5.69 2.42 -36.19
CA ASP A 367 -4.29 2.42 -36.61
C ASP A 367 -3.83 1.01 -36.97
N ALA A 368 -3.12 0.89 -38.10
CA ALA A 368 -2.70 -0.38 -38.65
C ALA A 368 -1.67 -1.10 -37.75
N GLU A 369 -0.82 -0.34 -37.05
CA GLU A 369 0.16 -0.88 -36.09
C GLU A 369 -0.55 -1.38 -34.84
N VAL A 370 -1.51 -0.63 -34.30
CA VAL A 370 -2.31 -1.05 -33.13
C VAL A 370 -3.09 -2.34 -33.41
N LYS A 371 -3.69 -2.46 -34.60
CA LYS A 371 -4.38 -3.69 -35.04
C LYS A 371 -3.42 -4.88 -35.16
N ARG A 372 -2.24 -4.65 -35.75
CA ARG A 372 -1.20 -5.68 -35.89
C ARG A 372 -0.70 -6.15 -34.52
N GLY A 373 -0.44 -5.22 -33.60
CA GLY A 373 -0.06 -5.52 -32.22
C GLY A 373 -1.12 -6.34 -31.50
N GLY A 374 -2.40 -6.01 -31.67
CA GLY A 374 -3.51 -6.80 -31.11
C GLY A 374 -3.55 -8.23 -31.65
N ALA A 375 -3.38 -8.41 -32.96
CA ALA A 375 -3.31 -9.75 -33.56
C ALA A 375 -2.11 -10.56 -33.04
N LEU A 376 -0.95 -9.93 -32.88
CA LEU A 376 0.24 -10.57 -32.32
C LEU A 376 0.03 -10.98 -30.85
N PHE A 377 -0.56 -10.09 -30.04
CA PHE A 377 -0.83 -10.33 -28.62
C PHE A 377 -1.73 -11.57 -28.41
N SER A 378 -2.77 -11.72 -29.23
CA SER A 378 -3.60 -12.94 -29.22
C SER A 378 -2.84 -14.16 -29.75
N ALA A 379 -2.05 -14.02 -30.81
CA ALA A 379 -1.30 -15.15 -31.40
C ALA A 379 -0.25 -15.75 -30.46
N ILE A 380 0.27 -14.97 -29.50
CA ILE A 380 1.21 -15.45 -28.48
C ILE A 380 0.55 -15.88 -27.17
N GLY A 381 -0.79 -15.94 -27.12
CA GLY A 381 -1.53 -16.47 -25.97
C GLY A 381 -1.65 -15.52 -24.78
N CYS A 382 -1.57 -14.20 -24.97
CA CYS A 382 -1.76 -13.26 -23.86
C CYS A 382 -3.24 -12.99 -23.51
N VAL A 383 -4.19 -13.44 -24.32
CA VAL A 383 -5.66 -13.34 -24.13
C VAL A 383 -6.36 -14.62 -24.54
#